data_AF-T0CIP3-F1
#
_entry.id   AF-T0CIP3-F1
#
_cell.length_a   1.000
_cell.length_b   1.000
_cell.length_c   1.000
_cell.angle_alpha   90.00
_cell.angle_beta   90.00
_cell.angle_gamma   90.00
#
_symmetry.space_group_name_H-M   'P 1'
#
loop_
_entity.id
_entity.type
_entity.pdbx_description
1 polymer ?
#
loop_
_entity_poly.entity_id
_entity_poly.type
_entity_poly.pdbx_seq_one_letter_code
_entity_poly.pdbx_strand_id
1 'polypeptide(L)'
;MQETYRPPIPPFDEVTARQKVRMAENAWNTRDAERVAFEWHDDSGNWFRSYGNENWAFDDFGLMTHRHASINDLPIAEKDRLFRWKLGPRPDRIPELEEFGL
;
A
#
# COMPACT_ATOMS: atom_id res chain seq x y z
N MET A 1 -4.04 -25.53 8.36
CA MET A 1 -4.46 -24.24 8.93
C MET A 1 -5.53 -23.69 8.01
N GLN A 2 -6.78 -23.57 8.45
CA GLN A 2 -7.86 -23.04 7.59
C GLN A 2 -7.65 -21.53 7.41
N GLU A 3 -7.59 -21.09 6.16
CA GLU A 3 -7.45 -19.68 5.80
C GLU A 3 -8.76 -18.96 6.17
N THR A 4 -8.71 -18.06 7.15
CA THR A 4 -9.89 -17.34 7.64
C THR A 4 -9.90 -15.93 7.05
N TYR A 5 -10.79 -15.69 6.09
CA TYR A 5 -11.00 -14.36 5.53
C TYR A 5 -11.94 -13.56 6.44
N ARG A 6 -11.55 -12.30 6.73
CA ARG A 6 -12.39 -11.40 7.52
C ARG A 6 -13.47 -10.79 6.61
N PRO A 7 -14.76 -11.00 6.89
CA PRO A 7 -15.82 -10.34 6.15
C PRO A 7 -15.78 -8.81 6.38
N PRO A 8 -16.34 -8.02 5.44
CA PRO A 8 -17.08 -8.48 4.27
C PRO A 8 -16.17 -9.03 3.16
N ILE A 9 -16.54 -10.18 2.60
CA ILE A 9 -15.89 -10.82 1.45
C ILE A 9 -16.81 -10.73 0.21
N PRO A 10 -16.25 -10.57 -1.01
CA PRO A 10 -17.06 -10.45 -2.21
C PRO A 10 -17.82 -11.75 -2.55
N PRO A 11 -18.91 -11.67 -3.34
CA PRO A 11 -19.50 -10.45 -3.91
C PRO A 11 -20.20 -9.60 -2.84
N PHE A 12 -20.08 -8.28 -2.94
CA PHE A 12 -20.70 -7.34 -2.01
C PHE A 12 -22.13 -7.00 -2.43
N ASP A 13 -23.02 -6.90 -1.44
CA ASP A 13 -24.25 -6.12 -1.53
C ASP A 13 -24.01 -4.69 -1.01
N GLU A 14 -25.04 -3.85 -1.04
CA GLU A 14 -24.94 -2.45 -0.60
C GLU A 14 -24.49 -2.32 0.88
N VAL A 15 -24.97 -3.21 1.74
CA VAL A 15 -24.69 -3.19 3.19
C VAL A 15 -23.24 -3.55 3.45
N THR A 16 -22.77 -4.64 2.84
CA THR A 16 -21.40 -5.15 2.99
C THR A 16 -20.37 -4.25 2.29
N ALA A 17 -20.74 -3.57 1.20
CA ALA A 17 -19.90 -2.55 0.58
C ALA A 17 -19.70 -1.34 1.52
N ARG A 18 -20.78 -0.80 2.11
CA ARG A 18 -20.69 0.29 3.10
C ARG A 18 -19.88 -0.11 4.33
N GLN A 19 -20.03 -1.35 4.80
CA GLN A 19 -19.24 -1.89 5.90
C GLN A 19 -17.74 -1.91 5.54
N LYS A 20 -17.38 -2.36 4.33
CA LYS A 20 -16.00 -2.36 3.85
C LYS A 20 -15.41 -0.95 3.83
N VAL A 21 -16.16 0.02 3.31
CA VAL A 21 -15.76 1.43 3.25
C VAL A 21 -15.56 1.99 4.66
N ARG A 22 -16.49 1.75 5.60
CA ARG A 22 -16.36 2.22 6.99
C ARG A 22 -15.18 1.58 7.71
N MET A 23 -14.90 0.29 7.48
CA MET A 23 -13.73 -0.38 8.05
C MET A 23 -12.43 0.23 7.53
N ALA A 24 -12.36 0.54 6.23
CA ALA A 24 -11.25 1.29 5.66
C ALA A 24 -11.16 2.68 6.29
N GLU A 25 -12.26 3.44 6.36
CA GLU A 25 -12.30 4.77 6.98
C GLU A 25 -11.84 4.74 8.45
N ASN A 26 -12.29 3.76 9.24
CA ASN A 26 -11.87 3.59 10.63
C ASN A 26 -10.38 3.27 10.76
N ALA A 27 -9.84 2.44 9.86
CA ALA A 27 -8.41 2.18 9.80
C ALA A 27 -7.63 3.46 9.42
N TRP A 28 -8.12 4.24 8.46
CA TRP A 28 -7.53 5.54 8.14
C TRP A 28 -7.62 6.54 9.31
N ASN A 29 -8.71 6.49 10.09
CA ASN A 29 -8.94 7.34 11.25
C ASN A 29 -8.10 6.96 12.49
N THR A 30 -7.41 5.82 12.50
CA THR A 30 -6.41 5.56 13.56
C THR A 30 -5.20 6.48 13.44
N ARG A 31 -5.02 7.16 12.29
CA ARG A 31 -3.99 8.17 11.99
C ARG A 31 -2.54 7.66 12.00
N ASP A 32 -2.34 6.35 12.06
CA ASP A 32 -1.02 5.69 12.01
C ASP A 32 -0.84 4.90 10.69
N ALA A 33 -1.41 5.42 9.60
CA ALA A 33 -1.23 4.81 8.28
C ALA A 33 0.02 5.37 7.60
N GLU A 34 0.98 4.51 7.32
CA GLU A 34 2.16 4.84 6.52
C GLU A 34 1.77 4.91 5.04
N ARG A 35 2.18 5.99 4.37
CA ARG A 35 2.02 6.14 2.92
C ARG A 35 3.22 5.50 2.25
N VAL A 36 2.95 4.66 1.25
CA VAL A 36 3.99 3.96 0.48
C VAL A 36 3.78 4.17 -1.01
N ALA A 37 4.88 4.26 -1.75
CA ALA A 37 4.85 4.19 -3.21
C ALA A 37 6.02 3.35 -3.71
N PHE A 38 5.80 2.54 -4.74
CA PHE A 38 6.86 1.78 -5.41
C PHE A 38 6.61 1.69 -6.91
N GLU A 39 7.69 1.49 -7.66
CA GLU A 39 7.66 1.37 -9.13
C GLU A 39 8.16 -0.01 -9.54
N TRP A 40 7.47 -0.60 -10.49
CA TRP A 40 7.79 -1.92 -11.00
C TRP A 40 7.31 -2.03 -12.45
N HIS A 41 7.74 -3.09 -13.13
CA HIS A 41 7.17 -3.47 -14.41
C HIS A 41 6.84 -4.96 -14.40
N ASP A 42 5.85 -5.34 -15.18
CA ASP A 42 5.52 -6.75 -15.40
C ASP A 42 6.48 -7.41 -16.42
N ASP A 43 6.30 -8.70 -16.65
CA ASP A 43 7.11 -9.48 -17.60
C ASP A 43 6.88 -9.08 -19.07
N SER A 44 5.84 -8.28 -19.34
CA SER A 44 5.54 -7.71 -20.66
C SER A 44 6.18 -6.32 -20.85
N GLY A 45 6.85 -5.78 -19.84
CA GLY A 45 7.49 -4.47 -19.87
C GLY A 45 6.56 -3.29 -19.60
N ASN A 46 5.32 -3.53 -19.14
CA ASN A 46 4.42 -2.45 -18.73
C ASN A 46 4.85 -1.92 -17.37
N TRP A 47 5.08 -0.61 -17.27
CA TRP A 47 5.48 0.03 -16.03
C TRP A 47 4.28 0.51 -15.21
N PHE A 48 4.41 0.42 -13.89
CA PHE A 48 3.42 0.84 -12.92
C PHE A 48 4.07 1.63 -11.78
N ARG A 49 3.34 2.61 -11.26
CA ARG A 49 3.57 3.16 -9.92
C ARG A 49 2.40 2.75 -9.03
N SER A 50 2.71 2.01 -7.98
CA SER A 50 1.74 1.58 -6.99
C SER A 50 1.75 2.56 -5.82
N TYR A 51 0.57 2.96 -5.38
CA TYR A 51 0.38 3.82 -4.21
C TYR A 51 -0.38 3.04 -3.15
N GLY A 52 0.08 3.10 -1.91
CA GLY A 52 -0.50 2.33 -0.84
C GLY A 52 -0.56 3.07 0.49
N ASN A 53 -1.49 2.59 1.31
CA ASN A 53 -1.59 2.93 2.71
C ASN A 53 -1.44 1.65 3.52
N GLU A 54 -0.50 1.66 4.47
CA GLU A 54 -0.23 0.53 5.33
C GLU A 54 -0.46 0.90 6.78
N ASN A 55 -1.27 0.10 7.46
CA ASN A 55 -1.48 0.20 8.90
C ASN A 55 -0.74 -0.95 9.57
N TRP A 56 0.15 -0.62 10.49
CA TRP A 56 0.99 -1.58 11.19
C TRP A 56 0.63 -1.63 12.67
N ALA A 57 0.63 -2.82 13.25
CA ALA A 57 0.60 -3.00 14.70
C ALA A 57 1.79 -3.85 15.13
N PHE A 58 2.44 -3.46 16.21
CA PHE A 58 3.63 -4.10 16.76
C PHE A 58 3.34 -4.66 18.15
N ASP A 59 4.03 -5.73 18.54
CA ASP A 59 4.06 -6.21 19.92
C ASP A 59 5.11 -5.46 20.76
N ASP A 60 5.21 -5.83 22.04
CA ASP A 60 6.16 -5.23 23.00
C ASP A 60 7.63 -5.49 22.64
N PHE A 61 7.92 -6.43 21.74
CA PHE A 61 9.27 -6.71 21.24
C PHE A 61 9.57 -5.96 19.93
N GLY A 62 8.63 -5.15 19.45
CA GLY A 62 8.75 -4.41 18.19
C GLY A 62 8.55 -5.28 16.94
N LEU A 63 8.01 -6.50 17.08
CA LEU A 63 7.66 -7.33 15.93
C LEU A 63 6.28 -6.96 15.42
N MET A 64 6.17 -6.81 14.10
CA MET A 64 4.89 -6.53 13.45
C MET A 64 3.95 -7.73 13.59
N THR A 65 2.84 -7.56 14.30
CA THR A 65 1.82 -8.60 14.50
C THR A 65 0.69 -8.50 13.48
N HIS A 66 0.40 -7.30 13.01
CA HIS A 66 -0.62 -7.05 12.00
C HIS A 66 -0.14 -6.04 10.97
N ARG A 67 -0.45 -6.31 9.70
CA ARG A 67 -0.23 -5.42 8.58
C ARG A 67 -1.44 -5.39 7.68
N HIS A 68 -2.10 -4.25 7.60
CA HIS A 68 -3.22 -4.05 6.68
C HIS A 68 -2.78 -3.06 5.60
N ALA A 69 -2.62 -3.55 4.37
CA ALA A 69 -2.21 -2.75 3.22
C ALA A 69 -3.35 -2.67 2.19
N SER A 70 -3.64 -1.46 1.71
CA SER A 70 -4.46 -1.22 0.52
C SER A 70 -3.59 -0.52 -0.50
N ILE A 71 -3.48 -1.08 -1.71
CA ILE A 71 -2.55 -0.63 -2.74
C ILE A 71 -3.32 -0.54 -4.07
N ASN A 72 -3.08 0.54 -4.81
CA ASN A 72 -3.64 0.76 -6.14
C ASN A 72 -2.52 0.98 -7.15
N ASP A 73 -2.60 0.28 -8.28
CA ASP A 73 -1.61 0.34 -9.35
C ASP A 73 -2.03 1.37 -10.40
N LEU A 74 -1.13 2.30 -10.72
CA LEU A 74 -1.29 3.26 -11.81
C LEU A 74 -0.30 2.91 -12.93
N PRO A 75 -0.78 2.58 -14.15
CA PRO A 75 0.09 2.45 -15.31
C PRO A 75 0.84 3.76 -15.59
N ILE A 76 2.14 3.67 -15.86
CA ILE A 76 3.01 4.81 -16.22
C ILE A 76 3.88 4.45 -17.42
N ALA A 77 4.42 5.44 -18.13
CA ALA A 77 5.50 5.18 -19.08
C ALA A 77 6.84 5.06 -18.33
N GLU A 78 7.79 4.30 -18.88
CA GLU A 78 9.13 4.15 -18.27
C GLU A 78 9.82 5.51 -18.02
N LYS A 79 9.64 6.46 -18.95
CA LYS A 79 10.21 7.81 -18.82
C LYS A 79 9.66 8.58 -17.61
N ASP A 80 8.47 8.23 -17.13
CA ASP A 80 7.79 8.91 -16.03
C ASP A 80 8.20 8.35 -14.66
N ARG A 81 9.10 7.34 -14.62
CA ARG A 81 9.70 6.81 -13.41
C ARG A 81 10.46 7.86 -12.62
N LEU A 82 10.24 7.85 -11.31
CA LEU A 82 10.89 8.72 -10.32
C LEU A 82 11.96 7.96 -9.53
N PHE A 83 11.80 6.65 -9.33
CA PHE A 83 12.71 5.84 -8.51
C PHE A 83 13.78 5.17 -9.37
N ARG A 84 14.93 5.84 -9.51
CA ARG A 84 16.01 5.47 -10.45
C ARG A 84 17.32 5.05 -9.79
N TRP A 85 17.33 4.77 -8.48
CA TRP A 85 18.52 4.25 -7.81
C TRP A 85 18.72 2.76 -8.12
N LYS A 86 19.94 2.26 -7.86
CA LYS A 86 20.26 0.83 -7.98
C LYS A 86 19.38 0.05 -7.00
N LEU A 87 18.81 -1.07 -7.46
CA LEU A 87 17.99 -1.95 -6.62
C LEU A 87 18.69 -2.28 -5.29
N GLY A 88 17.96 -2.08 -4.19
CA GLY A 88 18.47 -2.15 -2.83
C GLY A 88 17.89 -1.03 -1.97
N PRO A 89 18.51 -0.76 -0.80
CA PRO A 89 18.10 0.33 0.08
C PRO A 89 18.07 1.66 -0.67
N ARG A 90 17.03 2.47 -0.41
CA ARG A 90 17.00 3.87 -0.86
C ARG A 90 18.20 4.61 -0.24
N PRO A 91 19.07 5.26 -1.02
CA PRO A 91 20.15 6.07 -0.46
C PRO A 91 19.60 7.28 0.33
N ASP A 92 20.22 7.62 1.45
CA ASP A 92 19.76 8.70 2.36
C ASP A 92 19.62 10.08 1.69
N ARG A 93 20.37 10.33 0.61
CA ARG A 93 20.31 11.57 -0.17
C ARG A 93 19.08 11.69 -1.07
N ILE A 94 18.32 10.61 -1.23
CA ILE A 94 17.10 10.60 -2.04
C ILE A 94 15.97 11.10 -1.16
N PRO A 95 15.17 12.07 -1.62
CA PRO A 95 14.18 12.71 -0.78
C PRO A 95 13.01 11.77 -0.42
N GLU A 96 12.16 12.22 0.51
CA GLU A 96 10.94 11.50 0.90
C GLU A 96 9.84 11.60 -0.17
N LEU A 97 8.76 10.84 -0.01
CA LEU A 97 7.67 10.76 -1.01
C LEU A 97 7.04 12.12 -1.32
N GLU A 98 6.88 12.97 -0.31
CA GLU A 98 6.27 14.29 -0.44
C GLU A 98 7.04 15.20 -1.40
N GLU A 99 8.36 15.09 -1.43
CA GLU A 99 9.23 15.89 -2.29
C GLU A 99 9.18 15.44 -3.76
N PHE A 100 8.72 14.21 -4.01
CA PHE A 100 8.37 13.74 -5.35
C PHE A 100 6.97 14.21 -5.79
N GLY A 101 6.22 14.87 -4.91
CA GLY A 101 4.82 15.25 -5.14
C GLY A 101 3.87 14.05 -5.13
N LEU A 102 4.22 12.98 -4.41
CA LEU A 102 3.46 11.73 -4.31
C LEU A 102 2.60 11.64 -3.05
#